data_AF-A0A379U4B5-F1
#
_entry.id   AF-A0A379U4B5-F1
#
_cell.length_a   1.000
_cell.length_b   1.000
_cell.length_c   1.000
_cell.angle_alpha   90.00
_cell.angle_beta   90.00
_cell.angle_gamma   90.00
#
_symmetry.space_group_name_H-M   'P 1'
#
loop_
_entity.id
_entity.type
_entity.pdbx_description
1 polymer ?
#
loop_
_entity_poly.entity_id
_entity_poly.type
_entity_poly.pdbx_seq_one_letter_code
_entity_poly.pdbx_strand_id
1 'polypeptide(L)'
;MSAPLLIARTPETELFLLPEMANRHGLITGATGTGKTVTLQKVAESLSGIGVPVFMADVKGDLTGVAQEGLASEKLLARLKNIGVSDWQPHASPVTSWDIFGEKGHPLRATVSDLGPLLLARLLNLNEVQSGVLNIIFRIADDQGLLLLDFKDLRAITQYIGDNAKSFQNQYGNISSASVGAIQRGLLTLEQQGAAHFFGEPMLDIYDWMRTDASGKGIINILSAEKLYQMPKLYAASLLWMLSELYEQLPEAGDLEKPKLVFFFDEAHLLFNDAPQVLLDKIEQVIRLIRSKGVGVWFVSQNPSDIPDNVLGQLGNRVQHALRAFTPKDQKAVKTAAQTMRANPAFDTEKAIQELGTGEALISFLDAKGSPSVVERAMVIAPCSRMGPVTDDERNGLINHSALYGKYEDDVDRESAYEMLQKRHSGHYRKTEYPSDKRYDTAVDGSVPGG
;
A
#
# COMPACT_ATOMS: atom_id res chain seq x y z
N MET A 1 9.64 20.77 15.18
CA MET A 1 10.43 20.23 14.06
C MET A 1 11.06 18.92 14.50
N SER A 2 10.64 17.82 13.86
CA SER A 2 11.22 16.50 14.07
C SER A 2 12.69 16.49 13.64
N ALA A 3 13.52 15.71 14.33
CA ALA A 3 14.94 15.60 13.98
C ALA A 3 15.11 14.96 12.59
N PRO A 4 16.01 15.47 11.72
CA PRO A 4 16.38 14.84 10.46
C PRO A 4 16.86 13.39 10.66
N LEU A 5 16.48 12.49 9.76
CA LEU A 5 16.79 11.06 9.86
C LEU A 5 18.08 10.75 9.10
N LEU A 6 19.15 10.38 9.80
CA LEU A 6 20.41 9.99 9.15
C LEU A 6 20.27 8.62 8.46
N ILE A 7 20.33 8.61 7.13
CA ILE A 7 20.13 7.38 6.34
C ILE A 7 21.44 6.85 5.77
N ALA A 8 22.32 7.74 5.31
CA ALA A 8 23.56 7.37 4.64
C ALA A 8 24.65 8.39 4.95
N ARG A 9 25.91 7.98 4.83
CA ARG A 9 27.05 8.87 5.03
C ARG A 9 28.33 8.42 4.33
N THR A 10 29.24 9.37 4.20
CA THR A 10 30.68 9.18 4.05
C THR A 10 31.37 9.68 5.33
N PRO A 11 32.70 9.59 5.46
CA PRO A 11 33.41 10.24 6.56
C PRO A 11 33.22 11.77 6.58
N GLU A 12 33.02 12.39 5.41
CA GLU A 12 32.92 13.85 5.24
C GLU A 12 31.49 14.39 5.13
N THR A 13 30.54 13.57 4.66
CA THR A 13 29.17 14.00 4.31
C THR A 13 28.13 13.11 4.95
N GLU A 14 27.14 13.72 5.60
CA GLU A 14 25.96 13.03 6.15
C GLU A 14 24.72 13.35 5.31
N LEU A 15 23.91 12.34 5.02
CA LEU A 15 22.71 12.46 4.19
C LEU A 15 21.46 12.12 5.01
N PHE A 16 20.61 13.13 5.17
CA PHE A 16 19.42 13.06 5.99
C PHE A 16 18.14 13.05 5.16
N LEU A 17 17.19 12.20 5.54
CA LEU A 17 15.79 12.33 5.13
C LEU A 17 15.08 13.25 6.12
N LEU A 18 14.48 14.33 5.61
CA LEU A 18 13.66 15.21 6.43
C LEU A 18 12.27 14.58 6.67
N PRO A 19 11.82 14.38 7.93
CA PRO A 19 10.52 13.78 8.23
C PRO A 19 9.35 14.45 7.51
N GLU A 20 9.29 15.78 7.50
CA GLU A 20 8.28 16.58 6.82
C GLU A 20 8.28 16.44 5.29
N MET A 21 9.38 15.93 4.71
CA MET A 21 9.50 15.65 3.27
C MET A 21 9.25 14.18 2.93
N ALA A 22 9.05 13.30 3.91
CA ALA A 22 8.82 11.87 3.66
C ALA A 22 7.45 11.59 3.02
N ASN A 23 6.46 12.48 3.17
CA ASN A 23 5.18 12.40 2.44
C ASN A 23 5.24 12.94 1.00
N ARG A 24 6.36 13.50 0.57
CA ARG A 24 6.61 13.87 -0.84
C ARG A 24 7.10 12.69 -1.68
N HIS A 25 6.75 11.49 -1.23
CA HIS A 25 7.00 10.20 -1.86
C HIS A 25 8.50 9.92 -2.07
N GLY A 26 8.81 8.70 -2.49
CA GLY A 26 10.19 8.32 -2.76
C GLY A 26 10.34 7.17 -3.73
N LEU A 27 11.56 7.02 -4.24
CA LEU A 27 11.96 5.92 -5.10
C LEU A 27 13.28 5.32 -4.60
N ILE A 28 13.29 4.01 -4.40
CA ILE A 28 14.49 3.22 -4.12
C ILE A 28 14.69 2.24 -5.29
N THR A 29 15.79 2.39 -6.03
CA THR A 29 16.07 1.59 -7.23
C THR A 29 17.44 0.95 -7.22
N GLY A 30 17.65 -0.06 -8.06
CA GLY A 30 18.92 -0.79 -8.18
C GLY A 30 18.74 -2.27 -8.49
N ALA A 31 19.80 -2.95 -8.94
CA ALA A 31 19.76 -4.37 -9.25
C ALA A 31 19.52 -5.26 -7.99
N THR A 32 19.27 -6.54 -8.18
CA THR A 32 19.11 -7.50 -7.07
C THR A 32 20.41 -7.59 -6.25
N GLY A 33 20.28 -7.58 -4.92
CA GLY A 33 21.41 -7.72 -4.00
C GLY A 33 22.30 -6.48 -3.84
N THR A 34 21.90 -5.32 -4.36
CA THR A 34 22.72 -4.10 -4.30
C THR A 34 22.51 -3.26 -3.04
N GLY A 35 21.40 -3.43 -2.33
CA GLY A 35 21.14 -2.73 -1.06
C GLY A 35 19.74 -2.12 -0.90
N LYS A 36 18.82 -2.33 -1.86
CA LYS A 36 17.44 -1.81 -1.82
C LYS A 36 16.70 -2.16 -0.53
N THR A 37 16.60 -3.46 -0.20
CA THR A 37 15.91 -3.94 1.01
C THR A 37 16.50 -3.34 2.29
N VAL A 38 17.84 -3.25 2.37
CA VAL A 38 18.55 -2.63 3.50
C VAL A 38 18.19 -1.14 3.65
N THR A 39 18.05 -0.43 2.53
CA THR A 39 17.65 0.99 2.53
C THR A 39 16.20 1.14 2.96
N LEU A 40 15.30 0.33 2.39
CA LEU A 40 13.89 0.29 2.78
C LEU A 40 13.77 0.09 4.29
N GLN A 41 14.42 -0.95 4.83
CA GLN A 41 14.42 -1.27 6.26
C GLN A 41 15.01 -0.13 7.11
N LYS A 42 16.15 0.46 6.71
CA LYS A 42 16.76 1.58 7.44
C LYS A 42 15.83 2.80 7.49
N VAL A 43 15.17 3.14 6.38
CA VAL A 43 14.22 4.27 6.34
C VAL A 43 12.98 3.96 7.18
N ALA A 44 12.42 2.75 7.06
CA ALA A 44 11.25 2.32 7.82
C ALA A 44 11.50 2.35 9.34
N GLU A 45 12.63 1.82 9.80
CA GLU A 45 13.06 1.85 11.19
C GLU A 45 13.28 3.27 11.70
N SER A 46 13.88 4.14 10.89
CA SER A 46 14.12 5.54 11.26
C SER A 46 12.81 6.32 11.41
N LEU A 47 11.82 6.06 10.53
CA LEU A 47 10.47 6.62 10.63
C LEU A 47 9.71 6.09 11.86
N SER A 48 9.75 4.78 12.08
CA SER A 48 9.17 4.15 13.28
C SER A 48 9.75 4.75 14.56
N GLY A 49 11.07 4.95 14.61
CA GLY A 49 11.78 5.52 15.75
C GLY A 49 11.30 6.92 16.15
N ILE A 50 10.82 7.73 15.20
CA ILE A 50 10.25 9.06 15.48
C ILE A 50 8.72 9.04 15.63
N GLY A 51 8.11 7.87 15.74
CA GLY A 51 6.66 7.72 15.90
C GLY A 51 5.88 7.90 14.60
N VAL A 52 6.46 7.61 13.44
CA VAL A 52 5.74 7.50 12.15
C VAL A 52 5.47 6.02 11.88
N PRO A 53 4.21 5.59 11.84
CA PRO A 53 3.85 4.25 11.40
C PRO A 53 4.23 4.02 9.94
N VAL A 54 4.57 2.77 9.61
CA VAL A 54 5.02 2.38 8.27
C VAL A 54 4.20 1.20 7.80
N PHE A 55 3.89 1.12 6.50
CA PHE A 55 3.34 -0.07 5.87
C PHE A 55 4.31 -0.59 4.81
N MET A 56 4.56 -1.89 4.77
CA MET A 56 5.46 -2.52 3.81
C MET A 56 4.78 -3.74 3.18
N ALA A 57 4.69 -3.77 1.85
CA ALA A 57 4.30 -4.98 1.11
C ALA A 57 5.54 -5.85 0.91
N ASP A 58 5.65 -6.95 1.66
CA ASP A 58 6.81 -7.84 1.66
C ASP A 58 6.59 -9.03 0.71
N VAL A 59 7.04 -8.85 -0.54
CA VAL A 59 6.92 -9.85 -1.62
C VAL A 59 7.95 -10.98 -1.44
N LYS A 60 9.10 -10.70 -0.82
CA LYS A 60 10.21 -11.64 -0.70
C LYS A 60 10.21 -12.40 0.63
N GLY A 61 9.46 -11.91 1.62
CA GLY A 61 9.42 -12.44 2.98
C GLY A 61 10.63 -12.03 3.82
N ASP A 62 11.47 -11.09 3.36
CA ASP A 62 12.77 -10.78 3.96
C ASP A 62 12.78 -9.51 4.82
N LEU A 63 11.64 -8.83 4.99
CA LEU A 63 11.52 -7.58 5.77
C LEU A 63 11.10 -7.81 7.23
N THR A 64 10.59 -8.99 7.56
CA THR A 64 10.04 -9.28 8.89
C THR A 64 11.07 -9.22 10.02
N GLY A 65 12.36 -9.40 9.74
CA GLY A 65 13.43 -9.29 10.72
C GLY A 65 13.54 -7.92 11.38
N VAL A 66 12.87 -6.88 10.86
CA VAL A 66 12.76 -5.58 11.52
C VAL A 66 12.16 -5.68 12.94
N ALA A 67 11.41 -6.75 13.22
CA ALA A 67 10.86 -7.09 14.54
C ALA A 67 11.90 -7.61 15.56
N GLN A 68 13.12 -7.89 15.13
CA GLN A 68 14.17 -8.50 15.95
C GLN A 68 15.41 -7.59 15.99
N GLU A 69 16.14 -7.64 17.10
CA GLU A 69 17.41 -6.92 17.21
C GLU A 69 18.42 -7.42 16.17
N GLY A 70 19.17 -6.49 15.60
CA GLY A 70 20.26 -6.81 14.68
C GLY A 70 21.38 -7.58 15.36
N LEU A 71 22.09 -8.40 14.59
CA LEU A 71 23.26 -9.11 15.09
C LEU A 71 24.53 -8.37 14.69
N ALA A 72 25.30 -7.95 15.69
CA ALA A 72 26.63 -7.41 15.46
C ALA A 72 27.54 -8.50 14.87
N SER A 73 28.22 -8.20 13.77
CA SER A 73 29.28 -9.03 13.21
C SER A 73 30.52 -8.20 12.97
N GLU A 74 31.70 -8.82 12.99
CA GLU A 74 32.97 -8.13 12.73
C GLU A 74 32.94 -7.38 11.39
N LYS A 75 32.36 -8.01 10.35
CA LYS A 75 32.19 -7.41 9.02
C LYS A 75 31.29 -6.17 9.05
N LEU A 76 30.17 -6.23 9.78
CA LEU A 76 29.24 -5.10 9.91
C LEU A 76 29.91 -3.95 10.67
N LEU A 77 30.51 -4.22 11.82
CA LEU A 77 31.16 -3.21 12.66
C LEU A 77 32.33 -2.55 11.93
N ALA A 78 33.14 -3.32 11.19
CA ALA A 78 34.20 -2.77 10.35
C ALA A 78 33.64 -1.84 9.26
N ARG A 79 32.54 -2.24 8.59
CA ARG A 79 31.89 -1.40 7.59
C ARG A 79 31.37 -0.09 8.18
N LEU A 80 30.70 -0.15 9.33
CA LEU A 80 30.17 1.03 10.05
C LEU A 80 31.30 1.97 10.48
N LYS A 81 32.39 1.42 11.05
CA LYS A 81 33.58 2.19 11.43
C LYS A 81 34.20 2.90 10.24
N ASN A 82 34.30 2.25 9.08
CA ASN A 82 34.89 2.83 7.86
C ASN A 82 34.12 4.04 7.32
N ILE A 83 32.83 4.16 7.64
CA ILE A 83 32.00 5.30 7.24
C ILE A 83 31.78 6.30 8.38
N GLY A 84 32.44 6.10 9.53
CA GLY A 84 32.37 6.99 10.69
C GLY A 84 31.17 6.77 11.63
N VAL A 85 30.46 5.64 11.53
CA VAL A 85 29.40 5.28 12.49
C VAL A 85 30.03 4.56 13.68
N SER A 86 29.87 5.12 14.89
CA SER A 86 30.41 4.58 16.14
C SER A 86 29.34 4.30 17.20
N ASP A 87 28.11 4.76 16.97
CA ASP A 87 26.97 4.75 17.89
C ASP A 87 25.88 3.74 17.49
N TRP A 88 26.16 2.87 16.53
CA TRP A 88 25.22 1.82 16.12
C TRP A 88 24.97 0.84 17.27
N GLN A 89 23.69 0.69 17.64
CA GLN A 89 23.24 -0.23 18.67
C GLN A 89 22.07 -1.06 18.13
N PRO A 90 22.11 -2.40 18.28
CA PRO A 90 20.99 -3.24 17.89
C PRO A 90 19.70 -2.86 18.60
N HIS A 91 18.59 -2.83 17.86
CA HIS A 91 17.26 -2.75 18.45
C HIS A 91 16.19 -3.31 17.50
N ALA A 92 15.10 -3.79 18.06
CA ALA A 92 13.91 -4.14 17.32
C ALA A 92 13.01 -2.92 17.09
N SER A 93 12.15 -3.01 16.07
CA SER A 93 11.02 -2.11 15.86
C SER A 93 9.70 -2.82 16.19
N PRO A 94 8.66 -2.10 16.65
CA PRO A 94 7.36 -2.72 16.86
C PRO A 94 6.71 -3.07 15.52
N VAL A 95 6.20 -4.30 15.40
CA VAL A 95 5.70 -4.86 14.14
C VAL A 95 4.31 -5.46 14.30
N THR A 96 3.48 -5.28 13.28
CA THR A 96 2.22 -6.01 13.10
C THR A 96 2.25 -6.71 11.74
N SER A 97 2.02 -8.02 11.73
CA SER A 97 1.99 -8.82 10.50
C SER A 97 0.56 -8.92 9.95
N TRP A 98 0.42 -8.73 8.66
CA TRP A 98 -0.83 -8.80 7.90
C TRP A 98 -0.70 -9.84 6.79
N ASP A 99 -1.80 -10.52 6.47
CA ASP A 99 -1.86 -11.49 5.38
C ASP A 99 -3.29 -11.56 4.84
N ILE A 100 -3.46 -11.47 3.52
CA ILE A 100 -4.77 -11.65 2.87
C ILE A 100 -5.31 -13.07 3.12
N PHE A 101 -4.45 -14.07 3.21
CA PHE A 101 -4.85 -15.46 3.40
C PHE A 101 -4.94 -15.87 4.88
N GLY A 102 -4.54 -15.00 5.80
CA GLY A 102 -4.54 -15.27 7.25
C GLY A 102 -3.57 -16.35 7.71
N GLU A 103 -2.56 -16.71 6.91
CA GLU A 103 -1.60 -17.79 7.23
C GLU A 103 -0.38 -17.24 8.01
N LYS A 104 0.13 -16.06 7.61
CA LYS A 104 1.38 -15.46 8.11
C LYS A 104 1.18 -14.12 8.83
N GLY A 105 -0.07 -13.74 9.13
CA GLY A 105 -0.43 -12.46 9.75
C GLY A 105 -1.93 -12.35 10.01
N HIS A 106 -2.36 -11.23 10.58
CA HIS A 106 -3.79 -10.92 10.73
C HIS A 106 -4.47 -10.89 9.36
N PRO A 107 -5.67 -11.51 9.21
CA PRO A 107 -6.42 -11.46 7.97
C PRO A 107 -6.70 -10.03 7.53
N LEU A 108 -6.31 -9.70 6.29
CA LEU A 108 -6.60 -8.41 5.69
C LEU A 108 -7.76 -8.58 4.71
N ARG A 109 -8.91 -7.97 5.03
CA ARG A 109 -10.13 -8.01 4.21
C ARG A 109 -10.59 -6.63 3.75
N ALA A 110 -11.23 -6.61 2.59
CA ALA A 110 -12.02 -5.54 2.01
C ALA A 110 -13.45 -6.05 1.76
N THR A 111 -14.44 -5.17 1.56
CA THR A 111 -15.74 -5.61 1.03
C THR A 111 -15.78 -5.47 -0.50
N VAL A 112 -16.67 -6.21 -1.17
CA VAL A 112 -16.90 -6.04 -2.62
C VAL A 112 -17.39 -4.63 -2.94
N SER A 113 -18.27 -4.07 -2.10
CA SER A 113 -18.76 -2.70 -2.19
C SER A 113 -17.61 -1.68 -2.14
N ASP A 114 -16.71 -1.79 -1.16
CA ASP A 114 -15.58 -0.86 -0.98
C ASP A 114 -14.53 -0.99 -2.08
N LEU A 115 -14.28 -2.22 -2.58
CA LEU A 115 -13.37 -2.38 -3.71
C LEU A 115 -13.90 -1.71 -4.98
N GLY A 116 -15.22 -1.75 -5.16
CA GLY A 116 -15.93 -1.09 -6.23
C GLY A 116 -15.75 -1.73 -7.61
N PRO A 117 -16.56 -1.29 -8.60
CA PRO A 117 -16.64 -1.94 -9.91
C PRO A 117 -15.36 -1.78 -10.75
N LEU A 118 -14.61 -0.69 -10.56
CA LEU A 118 -13.40 -0.41 -11.34
C LEU A 118 -12.27 -1.41 -11.03
N LEU A 119 -11.97 -1.60 -9.74
CA LEU A 119 -10.91 -2.51 -9.32
C LEU A 119 -11.32 -3.97 -9.52
N LEU A 120 -12.60 -4.30 -9.30
CA LEU A 120 -13.14 -5.62 -9.62
C LEU A 120 -13.09 -5.93 -11.11
N ALA A 121 -13.38 -4.97 -11.99
CA ALA A 121 -13.25 -5.16 -13.42
C ALA A 121 -11.81 -5.53 -13.83
N ARG A 122 -10.79 -4.89 -13.23
CA ARG A 122 -9.39 -5.27 -13.43
C ARG A 122 -9.10 -6.68 -12.89
N LEU A 123 -9.57 -6.98 -11.69
CA LEU A 123 -9.36 -8.27 -11.04
C LEU A 123 -9.94 -9.42 -11.88
N LEU A 124 -11.16 -9.22 -12.40
CA LEU A 124 -11.90 -10.15 -13.26
C LEU A 124 -11.44 -10.13 -14.73
N ASN A 125 -10.53 -9.23 -15.10
CA ASN A 125 -10.05 -9.05 -16.47
C ASN A 125 -11.16 -8.74 -17.49
N LEU A 126 -12.11 -7.87 -17.10
CA LEU A 126 -13.25 -7.52 -17.92
C LEU A 126 -12.86 -6.53 -19.02
N ASN A 127 -13.46 -6.70 -20.20
CA ASN A 127 -13.40 -5.69 -21.26
C ASN A 127 -14.37 -4.53 -20.96
N GLU A 128 -14.32 -3.46 -21.75
CA GLU A 128 -15.12 -2.24 -21.54
C GLU A 128 -16.63 -2.53 -21.42
N VAL A 129 -17.18 -3.40 -22.28
CA VAL A 129 -18.60 -3.75 -22.25
C VAL A 129 -18.97 -4.53 -20.99
N GLN A 130 -18.13 -5.48 -20.57
CA GLN A 130 -18.33 -6.25 -19.35
C GLN A 130 -18.18 -5.37 -18.11
N SER A 131 -17.22 -4.45 -18.10
CA SER A 131 -17.05 -3.44 -17.06
C SER A 131 -18.26 -2.53 -16.95
N GLY A 132 -18.85 -2.11 -18.08
CA GLY A 132 -20.11 -1.35 -18.09
C GLY A 132 -21.26 -2.11 -17.43
N VAL A 133 -21.40 -3.41 -17.72
CA VAL A 133 -22.40 -4.27 -17.06
C VAL A 133 -22.12 -4.44 -15.57
N LEU A 134 -20.85 -4.57 -15.15
CA LEU A 134 -20.49 -4.63 -13.74
C LEU A 134 -20.88 -3.32 -13.01
N ASN A 135 -20.66 -2.17 -13.64
CA ASN A 135 -21.11 -0.88 -13.06
C ASN A 135 -22.64 -0.82 -12.91
N ILE A 136 -23.40 -1.34 -13.87
CA ILE A 136 -24.85 -1.44 -13.76
C ILE A 136 -25.25 -2.35 -12.58
N ILE A 137 -24.56 -3.48 -12.40
CA ILE A 137 -24.81 -4.41 -11.29
C ILE A 137 -24.62 -3.71 -9.94
N PHE A 138 -23.51 -2.99 -9.77
CA PHE A 138 -23.25 -2.19 -8.56
C PHE A 138 -24.33 -1.15 -8.33
N ARG A 139 -24.71 -0.40 -9.39
CA ARG A 139 -25.73 0.63 -9.26
C ARG A 139 -27.09 0.08 -8.85
N ILE A 140 -27.48 -1.08 -9.37
CA ILE A 140 -28.72 -1.76 -8.98
C ILE A 140 -28.64 -2.25 -7.53
N ALA A 141 -27.47 -2.72 -7.08
CA ALA A 141 -27.26 -3.10 -5.67
C ALA A 141 -27.53 -1.91 -4.74
N ASP A 142 -26.90 -0.77 -5.03
CA ASP A 142 -27.04 0.47 -4.26
C ASP A 142 -28.49 0.97 -4.24
N ASP A 143 -29.13 1.06 -5.40
CA ASP A 143 -30.52 1.53 -5.52
C ASP A 143 -31.52 0.60 -4.77
N GLN A 144 -31.17 -0.67 -4.56
CA GLN A 144 -31.97 -1.64 -3.81
C GLN A 144 -31.53 -1.86 -2.35
N GLY A 145 -30.49 -1.17 -1.89
CA GLY A 145 -29.93 -1.35 -0.55
C GLY A 145 -29.39 -2.76 -0.30
N LEU A 146 -28.82 -3.40 -1.32
CA LEU A 146 -28.21 -4.73 -1.23
C LEU A 146 -26.71 -4.59 -0.96
N LEU A 147 -26.27 -5.01 0.22
CA LEU A 147 -24.85 -4.99 0.59
C LEU A 147 -24.07 -6.06 -0.20
N LEU A 148 -22.93 -5.67 -0.76
CA LEU A 148 -22.00 -6.58 -1.43
C LEU A 148 -20.75 -6.74 -0.55
N LEU A 149 -20.76 -7.73 0.34
CA LEU A 149 -19.66 -7.95 1.26
C LEU A 149 -18.62 -8.87 0.63
N ASP A 150 -19.07 -9.99 0.05
CA ASP A 150 -18.21 -11.05 -0.47
C ASP A 150 -18.55 -11.48 -1.91
N PHE A 151 -17.86 -12.51 -2.39
CA PHE A 151 -18.14 -13.08 -3.71
C PHE A 151 -19.49 -13.78 -3.83
N LYS A 152 -20.07 -14.32 -2.74
CA LYS A 152 -21.40 -14.93 -2.77
C LYS A 152 -22.45 -13.86 -3.08
N ASP A 153 -22.32 -12.68 -2.47
CA ASP A 153 -23.19 -11.54 -2.73
C ASP A 153 -23.13 -11.10 -4.18
N LEU A 154 -21.92 -10.83 -4.69
CA LEU A 154 -21.73 -10.37 -6.05
C LEU A 154 -22.24 -11.41 -7.05
N ARG A 155 -22.04 -12.70 -6.77
CA ARG A 155 -22.53 -13.80 -7.58
C ARG A 155 -24.05 -13.85 -7.59
N ALA A 156 -24.68 -13.73 -6.43
CA ALA A 156 -26.13 -13.75 -6.27
C ALA A 156 -26.81 -12.59 -7.01
N ILE A 157 -26.31 -11.36 -6.82
CA ILE A 157 -26.89 -10.19 -7.50
C ILE A 157 -26.64 -10.24 -9.00
N THR A 158 -25.46 -10.68 -9.45
CA THR A 158 -25.15 -10.83 -10.88
C THR A 158 -26.11 -11.83 -11.54
N GLN A 159 -26.41 -12.95 -10.86
CA GLN A 159 -27.38 -13.93 -11.33
C GLN A 159 -28.80 -13.35 -11.36
N TYR A 160 -29.25 -12.73 -10.26
CA TYR A 160 -30.56 -12.10 -10.16
C TYR A 160 -30.80 -11.07 -11.27
N ILE A 161 -29.82 -10.21 -11.53
CA ILE A 161 -29.89 -9.19 -12.59
C ILE A 161 -29.90 -9.85 -13.97
N GLY A 162 -29.11 -10.90 -14.20
CA GLY A 162 -29.12 -11.66 -15.44
C GLY A 162 -30.48 -12.28 -15.75
N ASP A 163 -31.10 -12.91 -14.76
CA ASP A 163 -32.41 -13.56 -14.90
C ASP A 163 -33.54 -12.54 -15.13
N ASN A 164 -33.36 -11.32 -14.64
CA ASN A 164 -34.35 -10.23 -14.71
C ASN A 164 -33.92 -9.09 -15.65
N ALA A 165 -32.97 -9.31 -16.57
CA ALA A 165 -32.35 -8.23 -17.36
C ALA A 165 -33.35 -7.30 -18.07
N LYS A 166 -34.47 -7.85 -18.57
CA LYS A 166 -35.53 -7.09 -19.24
C LYS A 166 -36.20 -6.04 -18.33
N SER A 167 -36.33 -6.31 -17.03
CA SER A 167 -36.96 -5.35 -16.10
C SER A 167 -36.04 -4.17 -15.79
N PHE A 168 -34.72 -4.37 -15.87
CA PHE A 168 -33.71 -3.33 -15.61
C PHE A 168 -33.34 -2.51 -16.85
N GLN A 169 -33.59 -3.06 -18.05
CA GLN A 169 -33.10 -2.52 -19.31
C GLN A 169 -33.48 -1.06 -19.56
N ASN A 170 -34.72 -0.67 -19.27
CA ASN A 170 -35.19 0.69 -19.55
C ASN A 170 -34.53 1.76 -18.65
N GLN A 171 -34.15 1.37 -17.44
CA GLN A 171 -33.63 2.30 -16.43
C GLN A 171 -32.09 2.35 -16.45
N TYR A 172 -31.44 1.20 -16.66
CA TYR A 172 -29.99 1.08 -16.51
C TYR A 172 -29.24 0.80 -17.82
N GLY A 173 -29.97 0.49 -18.90
CA GLY A 173 -29.40 0.13 -20.19
C GLY A 173 -29.28 -1.39 -20.39
N ASN A 174 -28.68 -1.78 -21.51
CA ASN A 174 -28.66 -3.17 -21.94
C ASN A 174 -27.70 -4.04 -21.11
N ILE A 175 -28.20 -5.17 -20.61
CA ILE A 175 -27.45 -6.13 -19.80
C ILE A 175 -27.36 -7.44 -20.60
N SER A 176 -26.22 -7.66 -21.27
CA SER A 176 -26.06 -8.84 -22.12
C SER A 176 -25.79 -10.10 -21.29
N SER A 177 -26.43 -11.22 -21.66
CA SER A 177 -26.19 -12.53 -21.02
C SER A 177 -24.74 -13.00 -21.15
N ALA A 178 -24.06 -12.61 -22.24
CA ALA A 178 -22.64 -12.89 -22.45
C ALA A 178 -21.76 -12.20 -21.40
N SER A 179 -22.05 -10.93 -21.06
CA SER A 179 -21.33 -10.18 -20.04
C SER A 179 -21.57 -10.75 -18.64
N VAL A 180 -22.83 -11.07 -18.31
CA VAL A 180 -23.19 -11.73 -17.03
C VAL A 180 -22.41 -13.05 -16.88
N GLY A 181 -22.41 -13.89 -17.92
CA GLY A 181 -21.66 -15.15 -17.90
C GLY A 181 -20.14 -14.97 -17.79
N ALA A 182 -19.58 -13.89 -18.34
CA ALA A 182 -18.15 -13.59 -18.20
C ALA A 182 -17.79 -13.18 -16.76
N ILE A 183 -18.60 -12.33 -16.13
CA ILE A 183 -18.43 -11.92 -14.72
C ILE A 183 -18.51 -13.15 -13.81
N GLN A 184 -19.54 -13.99 -13.99
CA GLN A 184 -19.73 -15.23 -13.22
C GLN A 184 -18.53 -16.18 -13.30
N ARG A 185 -17.99 -16.41 -14.50
CA ARG A 185 -16.79 -17.26 -14.69
C ARG A 185 -15.53 -16.64 -14.08
N GLY A 186 -15.38 -15.32 -14.19
CA GLY A 186 -14.28 -14.60 -13.56
C GLY A 186 -14.30 -14.77 -12.03
N LEU A 187 -15.46 -14.62 -11.41
CA LEU A 187 -15.62 -14.81 -9.96
C LEU A 187 -15.26 -16.23 -9.53
N LEU A 188 -15.74 -17.24 -10.26
CA LEU A 188 -15.39 -18.65 -9.99
C LEU A 188 -13.88 -18.90 -10.10
N THR A 189 -13.23 -18.28 -11.08
CA THR A 189 -11.78 -18.43 -11.29
C THR A 189 -10.99 -17.82 -10.13
N LEU A 190 -11.40 -16.64 -9.66
CA LEU A 190 -10.77 -15.97 -8.52
C LEU A 190 -11.00 -16.72 -7.20
N GLU A 191 -12.21 -17.25 -6.99
CA GLU A 191 -12.55 -18.08 -5.83
C GLU A 191 -11.65 -19.33 -5.76
N GLN A 192 -11.44 -20.01 -6.89
CA GLN A 192 -10.51 -21.15 -6.99
C GLN A 192 -9.06 -20.79 -6.70
N GLN A 193 -8.66 -19.54 -6.97
CA GLN A 193 -7.33 -19.02 -6.66
C GLN A 193 -7.20 -18.54 -5.20
N GLY A 194 -8.26 -18.62 -4.40
CA GLY A 194 -8.26 -18.17 -3.00
C GLY A 194 -8.43 -16.67 -2.83
N ALA A 195 -8.82 -15.92 -3.87
CA ALA A 195 -9.06 -14.48 -3.74
C ALA A 195 -10.24 -14.16 -2.81
N ALA A 196 -11.13 -15.12 -2.57
CA ALA A 196 -12.26 -14.98 -1.65
C ALA A 196 -11.82 -14.60 -0.23
N HIS A 197 -10.62 -14.99 0.22
CA HIS A 197 -10.09 -14.61 1.53
C HIS A 197 -9.89 -13.09 1.70
N PHE A 198 -9.72 -12.35 0.59
CA PHE A 198 -9.63 -10.88 0.64
C PHE A 198 -10.98 -10.20 0.86
N PHE A 199 -12.11 -10.90 0.65
CA PHE A 199 -13.43 -10.30 0.66
C PHE A 199 -14.26 -10.76 1.86
N GLY A 200 -14.70 -9.81 2.68
CA GLY A 200 -15.58 -10.08 3.81
C GLY A 200 -15.38 -9.11 4.97
N GLU A 201 -16.01 -9.43 6.10
CA GLU A 201 -15.90 -8.69 7.35
C GLU A 201 -15.14 -9.50 8.42
N PRO A 202 -14.47 -8.85 9.39
CA PRO A 202 -14.34 -7.41 9.51
C PRO A 202 -13.37 -6.85 8.48
N MET A 203 -13.83 -5.79 7.81
CA MET A 203 -13.00 -5.03 6.90
C MET A 203 -11.90 -4.31 7.69
N LEU A 204 -10.75 -4.12 7.05
CA LEU A 204 -9.66 -3.33 7.60
C LEU A 204 -10.14 -1.96 8.10
N ASP A 205 -9.79 -1.63 9.33
CA ASP A 205 -9.84 -0.28 9.87
C ASP A 205 -8.49 0.40 9.63
N ILE A 206 -8.43 1.38 8.73
CA ILE A 206 -7.17 2.06 8.38
C ILE A 206 -6.46 2.73 9.55
N TYR A 207 -7.18 3.05 10.64
CA TYR A 207 -6.59 3.67 11.83
C TYR A 207 -5.73 2.67 12.62
N ASP A 208 -5.93 1.37 12.44
CA ASP A 208 -5.07 0.35 13.05
C ASP A 208 -3.65 0.38 12.51
N TRP A 209 -3.45 0.85 11.28
CA TRP A 209 -2.11 1.06 10.71
C TRP A 209 -1.40 2.29 11.27
N MET A 210 -2.13 3.22 11.89
CA MET A 210 -1.58 4.50 12.35
C MET A 210 -1.21 4.48 13.84
N ARG A 211 -1.09 3.29 14.43
CA ARG A 211 -0.81 3.12 15.85
C ARG A 211 0.66 3.35 16.18
N THR A 212 0.91 3.67 17.44
CA THR A 212 2.24 3.64 18.07
C THR A 212 2.27 2.63 19.20
N ASP A 213 3.46 2.14 19.55
CA ASP A 213 3.66 1.34 20.76
C ASP A 213 3.67 2.20 22.03
N ALA A 214 3.82 1.56 23.19
CA ALA A 214 3.87 2.24 24.49
C ALA A 214 5.07 3.18 24.67
N SER A 215 6.12 3.03 23.85
CA SER A 215 7.31 3.91 23.84
C SER A 215 7.19 5.09 22.88
N GLY A 216 6.08 5.17 22.13
CA GLY A 216 5.83 6.20 21.13
C GLY A 216 6.42 5.89 19.75
N LYS A 217 6.98 4.70 19.53
CA LYS A 217 7.47 4.27 18.21
C LYS A 217 6.29 3.91 17.31
N GLY A 218 6.35 4.27 16.04
CA GLY A 218 5.32 3.94 15.05
C GLY A 218 5.33 2.46 14.73
N ILE A 219 4.17 1.82 14.67
CA ILE A 219 4.08 0.40 14.30
C ILE A 219 4.49 0.22 12.83
N ILE A 220 5.36 -0.75 12.57
CA ILE A 220 5.69 -1.20 11.22
C ILE A 220 4.75 -2.34 10.83
N ASN A 221 3.82 -2.04 9.94
CA ASN A 221 2.84 -2.97 9.39
C ASN A 221 3.46 -3.70 8.19
N ILE A 222 3.51 -5.03 8.24
CA ILE A 222 4.11 -5.85 7.18
C ILE A 222 3.04 -6.76 6.59
N LEU A 223 2.69 -6.52 5.33
CA LEU A 223 1.85 -7.44 4.56
C LEU A 223 2.72 -8.54 3.97
N SER A 224 2.51 -9.79 4.41
CA SER A 224 3.10 -10.96 3.75
C SER A 224 2.49 -11.10 2.36
N ALA A 225 3.27 -10.81 1.34
CA ALA A 225 2.83 -10.81 -0.04
C ALA A 225 3.49 -11.92 -0.87
N GLU A 226 4.22 -12.87 -0.26
CA GLU A 226 4.89 -13.98 -0.97
C GLU A 226 3.91 -14.83 -1.79
N LYS A 227 2.76 -15.20 -1.20
CA LYS A 227 1.70 -15.94 -1.89
C LYS A 227 0.90 -15.01 -2.82
N LEU A 228 0.62 -13.79 -2.35
CA LEU A 228 -0.12 -12.77 -3.10
C LEU A 228 0.60 -12.37 -4.41
N TYR A 229 1.92 -12.41 -4.43
CA TYR A 229 2.77 -12.15 -5.59
C TYR A 229 2.45 -13.08 -6.77
N GLN A 230 2.04 -14.32 -6.49
CA GLN A 230 1.63 -15.29 -7.51
C GLN A 230 0.25 -14.94 -8.12
N MET A 231 -0.44 -13.93 -7.57
CA MET A 231 -1.72 -13.40 -8.04
C MET A 231 -1.60 -11.90 -8.36
N PRO A 232 -0.86 -11.49 -9.41
CA PRO A 232 -0.52 -10.08 -9.67
C PRO A 232 -1.73 -9.14 -9.75
N LYS A 233 -2.87 -9.62 -10.25
CA LYS A 233 -4.11 -8.82 -10.31
C LYS A 233 -4.68 -8.53 -8.93
N LEU A 234 -4.67 -9.51 -8.02
CA LEU A 234 -5.12 -9.33 -6.64
C LEU A 234 -4.12 -8.47 -5.86
N TYR A 235 -2.81 -8.66 -6.07
CA TYR A 235 -1.78 -7.78 -5.51
C TYR A 235 -2.00 -6.32 -5.91
N ALA A 236 -2.11 -6.03 -7.20
CA ALA A 236 -2.29 -4.66 -7.67
C ALA A 236 -3.64 -4.05 -7.24
N ALA A 237 -4.72 -4.84 -7.26
CA ALA A 237 -6.04 -4.38 -6.83
C ALA A 237 -6.08 -4.08 -5.32
N SER A 238 -5.55 -4.97 -4.49
CA SER A 238 -5.52 -4.79 -3.04
C SER A 238 -4.71 -3.56 -2.64
N LEU A 239 -3.48 -3.39 -3.15
CA LEU A 239 -2.65 -2.24 -2.80
C LEU A 239 -3.26 -0.90 -3.24
N LEU A 240 -3.88 -0.85 -4.43
CA LEU A 240 -4.54 0.38 -4.88
C LEU A 240 -5.80 0.68 -4.07
N TRP A 241 -6.56 -0.35 -3.69
CA TRP A 241 -7.67 -0.20 -2.78
C TRP A 241 -7.20 0.39 -1.45
N MET A 242 -6.14 -0.14 -0.85
CA MET A 242 -5.58 0.38 0.42
C MET A 242 -5.23 1.88 0.33
N LEU A 243 -4.58 2.31 -0.77
CA LEU A 243 -4.27 3.73 -0.97
C LEU A 243 -5.52 4.59 -1.19
N SER A 244 -6.52 4.05 -1.88
CA SER A 244 -7.79 4.74 -2.12
C SER A 244 -8.56 4.93 -0.82
N GLU A 245 -8.63 3.88 0.00
CA GLU A 245 -9.28 3.91 1.32
C GLU A 245 -8.66 4.97 2.23
N LEU A 246 -7.33 5.03 2.29
CA LEU A 246 -6.63 6.07 3.03
C LEU A 246 -6.95 7.48 2.53
N TYR A 247 -7.00 7.66 1.20
CA TYR A 247 -7.35 8.96 0.63
C TYR A 247 -8.80 9.36 0.96
N GLU A 248 -9.73 8.42 0.96
CA GLU A 248 -11.15 8.67 1.19
C GLU A 248 -11.47 8.91 2.68
N GLN A 249 -10.86 8.15 3.58
CA GLN A 249 -11.12 8.23 5.03
C GLN A 249 -10.34 9.33 5.73
N LEU A 250 -9.12 9.65 5.29
CA LEU A 250 -8.29 10.61 6.02
C LEU A 250 -8.72 12.06 5.75
N PRO A 251 -8.74 12.92 6.77
CA PRO A 251 -8.90 14.35 6.56
C PRO A 251 -7.63 14.95 5.97
N GLU A 252 -7.80 16.08 5.25
CA GLU A 252 -6.68 16.93 4.85
C GLU A 252 -5.86 17.33 6.08
N ALA A 253 -4.53 17.27 5.97
CA ALA A 253 -3.62 17.46 7.09
C ALA A 253 -2.67 18.65 6.93
N GLY A 254 -2.61 19.27 5.75
CA GLY A 254 -1.67 20.37 5.47
C GLY A 254 -0.21 19.94 5.61
N ASP A 255 0.66 20.88 5.98
CA ASP A 255 2.09 20.63 6.19
C ASP A 255 2.35 20.17 7.64
N LEU A 256 2.54 18.85 7.81
CA LEU A 256 2.86 18.24 9.10
C LEU A 256 4.37 18.18 9.35
N GLU A 257 4.79 18.21 10.62
CA GLU A 257 6.20 18.02 11.00
C GLU A 257 6.75 16.62 10.71
N LYS A 258 5.86 15.64 10.50
CA LYS A 258 6.13 14.27 10.08
C LYS A 258 4.84 13.66 9.50
N PRO A 259 4.92 12.70 8.57
CA PRO A 259 3.74 12.02 8.02
C PRO A 259 2.95 11.25 9.07
N LYS A 260 1.66 11.02 8.79
CA LYS A 260 0.80 10.11 9.56
C LYS A 260 1.13 8.64 9.29
N LEU A 261 1.59 8.32 8.07
CA LEU A 261 1.89 6.97 7.62
C LEU A 261 2.79 7.03 6.38
N VAL A 262 3.68 6.06 6.19
CA VAL A 262 4.48 5.89 4.96
C VAL A 262 4.33 4.48 4.42
N PHE A 263 3.94 4.36 3.15
CA PHE A 263 3.87 3.09 2.41
C PHE A 263 5.17 2.80 1.68
N PHE A 264 5.62 1.55 1.74
CA PHE A 264 6.65 0.98 0.89
C PHE A 264 6.06 -0.16 0.06
N PHE A 265 6.17 -0.02 -1.25
CA PHE A 265 5.84 -1.08 -2.20
C PHE A 265 7.12 -1.74 -2.68
N ASP A 266 7.46 -2.91 -2.14
CA ASP A 266 8.51 -3.73 -2.74
C ASP A 266 8.01 -4.32 -4.07
N GLU A 267 8.92 -4.45 -5.02
CA GLU A 267 8.62 -4.84 -6.40
C GLU A 267 7.47 -4.02 -7.03
N ALA A 268 7.58 -2.70 -6.91
CA ALA A 268 6.58 -1.72 -7.36
C ALA A 268 6.11 -1.89 -8.82
N HIS A 269 6.94 -2.47 -9.69
CA HIS A 269 6.63 -2.74 -11.09
C HIS A 269 5.32 -3.53 -11.29
N LEU A 270 4.94 -4.37 -10.31
CA LEU A 270 3.71 -5.15 -10.35
C LEU A 270 2.42 -4.32 -10.33
N LEU A 271 2.47 -3.11 -9.77
CA LEU A 271 1.30 -2.23 -9.74
C LEU A 271 0.95 -1.73 -11.14
N PHE A 272 1.97 -1.54 -11.98
CA PHE A 272 1.89 -0.83 -13.25
C PHE A 272 1.87 -1.76 -14.47
N ASN A 273 2.48 -2.94 -14.38
CA ASN A 273 2.51 -3.90 -15.49
C ASN A 273 1.09 -4.24 -15.98
N ASP A 274 0.88 -4.10 -17.30
CA ASP A 274 -0.38 -4.37 -17.99
C ASP A 274 -1.60 -3.67 -17.40
N ALA A 275 -1.40 -2.56 -16.66
CA ALA A 275 -2.48 -1.77 -16.11
C ALA A 275 -3.16 -0.95 -17.23
N PRO A 276 -4.49 -0.97 -17.35
CA PRO A 276 -5.18 -0.13 -18.33
C PRO A 276 -5.02 1.36 -17.97
N GLN A 277 -5.10 2.24 -18.96
CA GLN A 277 -4.84 3.68 -18.77
C GLN A 277 -5.67 4.30 -17.63
N VAL A 278 -6.97 3.98 -17.56
CA VAL A 278 -7.88 4.45 -16.49
C VAL A 278 -7.36 4.13 -15.09
N LEU A 279 -6.69 2.98 -14.95
CA LEU A 279 -6.08 2.54 -13.70
C LEU A 279 -4.84 3.36 -13.36
N LEU A 280 -3.97 3.57 -14.34
CA LEU A 280 -2.75 4.36 -14.19
C LEU A 280 -3.08 5.81 -13.82
N ASP A 281 -4.12 6.37 -14.43
CA ASP A 281 -4.61 7.72 -14.12
C ASP A 281 -5.13 7.79 -12.68
N LYS A 282 -5.87 6.78 -12.22
CA LYS A 282 -6.34 6.69 -10.82
C LYS A 282 -5.17 6.55 -9.85
N ILE A 283 -4.16 5.73 -10.16
CA ILE A 283 -2.95 5.58 -9.32
C ILE A 283 -2.22 6.92 -9.21
N GLU A 284 -1.98 7.60 -10.34
CA GLU A 284 -1.35 8.92 -10.36
C GLU A 284 -2.14 9.93 -9.51
N GLN A 285 -3.46 9.97 -9.69
CA GLN A 285 -4.33 10.84 -8.92
C GLN A 285 -4.24 10.54 -7.41
N VAL A 286 -4.33 9.28 -7.00
CA VAL A 286 -4.26 8.89 -5.59
C VAL A 286 -2.90 9.27 -5.00
N ILE A 287 -1.80 8.96 -5.68
CA ILE A 287 -0.45 9.35 -5.21
C ILE A 287 -0.35 10.86 -5.04
N ARG A 288 -0.80 11.64 -6.03
CA ARG A 288 -0.77 13.10 -5.96
C ARG A 288 -1.57 13.66 -4.79
N LEU A 289 -2.74 13.08 -4.51
CA LEU A 289 -3.68 13.59 -3.50
C LEU A 289 -3.41 13.07 -2.09
N ILE A 290 -2.92 11.84 -1.93
CA ILE A 290 -2.70 11.25 -0.60
C ILE A 290 -1.62 11.99 0.20
N ARG A 291 -0.74 12.72 -0.49
CA ARG A 291 0.25 13.60 0.13
C ARG A 291 -0.39 14.64 1.05
N SER A 292 -1.49 15.28 0.64
CA SER A 292 -2.16 16.32 1.43
C SER A 292 -2.90 15.75 2.66
N LYS A 293 -3.16 14.43 2.66
CA LYS A 293 -3.61 13.66 3.83
C LYS A 293 -2.50 13.34 4.83
N GLY A 294 -1.25 13.65 4.49
CA GLY A 294 -0.07 13.37 5.32
C GLY A 294 0.49 11.96 5.14
N VAL A 295 0.23 11.30 4.01
CA VAL A 295 0.73 9.94 3.72
C VAL A 295 1.85 9.98 2.69
N GLY A 296 2.96 9.29 2.97
CA GLY A 296 4.05 9.06 2.03
C GLY A 296 3.90 7.75 1.28
N VAL A 297 4.38 7.71 0.04
CA VAL A 297 4.39 6.49 -0.79
C VAL A 297 5.78 6.32 -1.39
N TRP A 298 6.40 5.19 -1.15
CA TRP A 298 7.75 4.87 -1.59
C TRP A 298 7.71 3.62 -2.46
N PHE A 299 8.19 3.75 -3.68
CA PHE A 299 8.31 2.62 -4.59
C PHE A 299 9.72 2.05 -4.50
N VAL A 300 9.81 0.73 -4.37
CA VAL A 300 11.06 -0.01 -4.43
C VAL A 300 11.01 -0.90 -5.66
N SER A 301 11.88 -0.62 -6.64
CA SER A 301 11.92 -1.36 -7.91
C SER A 301 13.34 -1.65 -8.34
N GLN A 302 13.51 -2.46 -9.37
CA GLN A 302 14.84 -2.69 -9.93
C GLN A 302 15.29 -1.50 -10.76
N ASN A 303 14.38 -0.89 -11.52
CA ASN A 303 14.68 0.18 -12.46
C ASN A 303 13.64 1.32 -12.36
N PRO A 304 14.05 2.60 -12.43
CA PRO A 304 13.10 3.71 -12.53
C PRO A 304 12.11 3.60 -13.70
N SER A 305 12.50 2.99 -14.81
CA SER A 305 11.63 2.78 -15.99
C SER A 305 10.50 1.78 -15.76
N ASP A 306 10.47 1.07 -14.63
CA ASP A 306 9.34 0.23 -14.25
C ASP A 306 8.16 1.05 -13.71
N ILE A 307 8.36 2.34 -13.46
CA ILE A 307 7.38 3.28 -12.94
C ILE A 307 6.97 4.23 -14.08
N PRO A 308 5.66 4.42 -14.34
CA PRO A 308 5.19 5.39 -15.33
C PRO A 308 5.69 6.82 -15.07
N ASP A 309 6.03 7.57 -16.12
CA ASP A 309 6.66 8.90 -16.01
C ASP A 309 5.83 9.90 -15.20
N ASN A 310 4.49 9.85 -15.33
CA ASN A 310 3.56 10.70 -14.58
C ASN A 310 3.61 10.43 -13.07
N VAL A 311 3.76 9.16 -12.67
CA VAL A 311 3.96 8.74 -11.27
C VAL A 311 5.38 9.06 -10.82
N LEU A 312 6.38 8.77 -11.66
CA LEU A 312 7.79 9.03 -11.39
C LEU A 312 8.02 10.51 -11.07
N GLY A 313 7.35 11.42 -11.75
CA GLY A 313 7.38 12.87 -11.50
C GLY A 313 6.85 13.30 -10.13
N GLN A 314 6.07 12.46 -9.44
CA GLN A 314 5.58 12.72 -8.08
C GLN A 314 6.59 12.28 -6.99
N LEU A 315 7.61 11.50 -7.34
CA LEU A 315 8.54 10.91 -6.37
C LEU A 315 9.71 11.86 -6.08
N GLY A 316 9.62 12.60 -4.97
CA GLY A 316 10.59 13.63 -4.63
C GLY A 316 11.92 13.11 -4.10
N ASN A 317 11.89 12.08 -3.24
CA ASN A 317 13.09 11.52 -2.63
C ASN A 317 13.67 10.38 -3.48
N ARG A 318 14.99 10.34 -3.68
CA ARG A 318 15.65 9.34 -4.53
C ARG A 318 16.80 8.63 -3.83
N VAL A 319 16.82 7.30 -3.94
CA VAL A 319 17.97 6.45 -3.59
C VAL A 319 18.20 5.45 -4.72
N GLN A 320 19.33 5.56 -5.42
CA GLN A 320 19.72 4.68 -6.51
C GLN A 320 20.94 3.87 -6.11
N HIS A 321 20.75 2.57 -5.93
CA HIS A 321 21.82 1.58 -5.80
C HIS A 321 22.38 1.21 -7.17
N ALA A 322 23.42 0.39 -7.19
CA ALA A 322 24.06 -0.05 -8.43
C ALA A 322 23.05 -0.63 -9.44
N LEU A 323 23.21 -0.24 -10.71
CA LEU A 323 22.56 -0.89 -11.86
C LEU A 323 23.61 -1.58 -12.70
N ARG A 324 23.28 -2.75 -13.24
CA ARG A 324 24.18 -3.50 -14.12
C ARG A 324 23.75 -3.26 -15.56
N ALA A 325 24.62 -2.66 -16.37
CA ALA A 325 24.33 -2.36 -17.77
C ALA A 325 24.97 -3.37 -18.71
N PHE A 326 24.24 -4.42 -19.11
CA PHE A 326 24.72 -5.42 -20.07
C PHE A 326 24.07 -5.29 -21.45
N THR A 327 22.86 -4.72 -21.49
CA THR A 327 22.08 -4.55 -22.71
C THR A 327 21.81 -3.08 -23.03
N PRO A 328 21.41 -2.73 -24.26
CA PRO A 328 20.97 -1.37 -24.59
C PRO A 328 19.79 -0.90 -23.73
N LYS A 329 18.90 -1.82 -23.32
CA LYS A 329 17.80 -1.53 -22.39
C LYS A 329 18.35 -1.09 -21.03
N ASP A 330 19.36 -1.78 -20.53
CA ASP A 330 19.96 -1.44 -19.23
C ASP A 330 20.74 -0.12 -19.30
N GLN A 331 21.42 0.17 -20.42
CA GLN A 331 22.07 1.47 -20.61
C GLN A 331 21.04 2.61 -20.58
N LYS A 332 19.89 2.43 -21.23
CA LYS A 332 18.78 3.38 -21.15
C LYS A 332 18.26 3.54 -19.72
N ALA A 333 18.21 2.45 -18.94
CA ALA A 333 17.84 2.48 -17.53
C ALA A 333 18.80 3.33 -16.69
N VAL A 334 20.10 3.11 -16.82
CA VAL A 334 21.14 3.89 -16.13
C VAL A 334 21.02 5.37 -16.47
N LYS A 335 20.88 5.69 -17.76
CA LYS A 335 20.70 7.07 -18.21
C LYS A 335 19.45 7.72 -17.64
N THR A 336 18.33 7.01 -17.64
CA THR A 336 17.06 7.49 -17.08
C THR A 336 17.21 7.75 -15.58
N ALA A 337 17.81 6.82 -14.84
CA ALA A 337 18.09 6.97 -13.42
C ALA A 337 18.93 8.23 -13.13
N ALA A 338 20.03 8.42 -13.88
CA ALA A 338 20.90 9.58 -13.72
C ALA A 338 20.16 10.91 -14.01
N GLN A 339 19.32 10.95 -15.05
CA GLN A 339 18.57 12.14 -15.45
C GLN A 339 17.46 12.53 -14.46
N THR A 340 16.98 11.60 -13.63
CA THR A 340 15.97 11.90 -12.59
C THR A 340 16.56 12.57 -11.34
N MET A 341 17.89 12.71 -11.27
CA MET A 341 18.59 13.30 -10.13
C MET A 341 19.16 14.67 -10.45
N ARG A 342 19.28 15.52 -9.42
CA ARG A 342 19.98 16.78 -9.56
C ARG A 342 21.48 16.54 -9.70
N ALA A 343 22.05 16.96 -10.82
CA ALA A 343 23.46 16.72 -11.17
C ALA A 343 24.44 17.24 -10.11
N ASN A 344 25.53 16.50 -9.90
CA ASN A 344 26.65 16.88 -9.05
C ASN A 344 27.87 17.24 -9.92
N PRO A 345 28.42 18.47 -9.83
CA PRO A 345 29.62 18.84 -10.58
C PRO A 345 30.87 18.01 -10.25
N ALA A 346 30.91 17.34 -9.10
CA ALA A 346 32.06 16.56 -8.65
C ALA A 346 32.21 15.21 -9.36
N PHE A 347 31.14 14.64 -9.94
CA PHE A 347 31.21 13.36 -10.64
C PHE A 347 30.09 13.18 -11.67
N ASP A 348 30.33 12.33 -12.67
CA ASP A 348 29.31 11.92 -13.63
C ASP A 348 28.35 10.89 -13.01
N THR A 349 27.07 11.25 -12.90
CA THR A 349 26.04 10.42 -12.26
C THR A 349 25.81 9.10 -13.00
N GLU A 350 25.84 9.09 -14.34
CA GLU A 350 25.60 7.88 -15.15
C GLU A 350 26.73 6.87 -14.98
N LYS A 351 27.97 7.35 -14.96
CA LYS A 351 29.16 6.55 -14.68
C LYS A 351 29.16 6.05 -13.24
N ALA A 352 28.85 6.92 -12.27
CA ALA A 352 28.84 6.57 -10.86
C ALA A 352 27.86 5.43 -10.54
N ILE A 353 26.66 5.42 -11.14
CA ILE A 353 25.66 4.34 -10.93
C ILE A 353 26.24 2.95 -11.26
N GLN A 354 27.09 2.85 -12.28
CA GLN A 354 27.69 1.58 -12.70
C GLN A 354 28.86 1.15 -11.81
N GLU A 355 29.48 2.10 -11.10
CA GLU A 355 30.64 1.89 -10.23
C GLU A 355 30.26 1.68 -8.75
N LEU A 356 28.97 1.79 -8.40
CA LEU A 356 28.50 1.60 -7.04
C LEU A 356 28.76 0.16 -6.55
N GLY A 357 29.35 0.06 -5.35
CA GLY A 357 29.43 -1.20 -4.62
C GLY A 357 28.12 -1.57 -3.93
N THR A 358 28.05 -2.80 -3.39
CA THR A 358 26.91 -3.22 -2.56
C THR A 358 26.80 -2.34 -1.31
N GLY A 359 25.62 -1.74 -1.11
CA GLY A 359 25.31 -0.85 0.01
C GLY A 359 25.68 0.61 -0.22
N GLU A 360 26.39 0.92 -1.31
CA GLU A 360 26.58 2.28 -1.78
C GLU A 360 25.39 2.70 -2.66
N ALA A 361 25.00 3.97 -2.55
CA ALA A 361 23.95 4.54 -3.35
C ALA A 361 24.25 5.98 -3.75
N LEU A 362 23.64 6.41 -4.85
CA LEU A 362 23.44 7.81 -5.17
C LEU A 362 22.13 8.28 -4.53
N ILE A 363 22.19 9.33 -3.72
CA ILE A 363 21.07 9.79 -2.90
C ILE A 363 20.81 11.27 -3.18
N SER A 364 19.55 11.60 -3.40
CA SER A 364 19.06 12.97 -3.55
C SER A 364 17.75 13.07 -2.78
N PHE A 365 17.84 13.55 -1.54
CA PHE A 365 16.68 13.82 -0.69
C PHE A 365 16.22 15.27 -0.89
N LEU A 366 14.98 15.55 -0.51
CA LEU A 366 14.46 16.91 -0.60
C LEU A 366 15.03 17.79 0.53
N ASP A 367 15.34 19.04 0.19
CA ASP A 367 15.66 20.08 1.16
C ASP A 367 14.38 20.61 1.86
N ALA A 368 14.56 21.54 2.81
CA ALA A 368 13.46 22.14 3.56
C ALA A 368 12.48 22.94 2.66
N LYS A 369 12.86 23.30 1.43
CA LYS A 369 11.98 23.94 0.44
C LYS A 369 11.26 22.92 -0.44
N GLY A 370 11.51 21.62 -0.23
CA GLY A 370 10.97 20.54 -1.05
C GLY A 370 11.63 20.41 -2.41
N SER A 371 12.84 20.98 -2.59
CA SER A 371 13.63 20.83 -3.82
C SER A 371 14.64 19.69 -3.68
N PRO A 372 14.88 18.89 -4.73
CA PRO A 372 15.93 17.87 -4.67
C PRO A 372 17.30 18.46 -4.37
N SER A 373 18.00 17.89 -3.38
CA SER A 373 19.40 18.18 -3.10
C SER A 373 20.28 17.72 -4.26
N VAL A 374 21.48 18.28 -4.38
CA VAL A 374 22.49 17.73 -5.27
C VAL A 374 22.70 16.25 -4.92
N VAL A 375 22.82 15.40 -5.95
CA VAL A 375 23.03 13.96 -5.73
C VAL A 375 24.38 13.69 -5.09
N GLU A 376 24.40 12.89 -4.04
CA GLU A 376 25.63 12.51 -3.34
C GLU A 376 25.82 10.99 -3.39
N ARG A 377 27.08 10.55 -3.50
CA ARG A 377 27.45 9.14 -3.40
C ARG A 377 27.79 8.84 -1.94
N ALA A 378 27.07 7.93 -1.31
CA ALA A 378 27.30 7.56 0.09
C ALA A 378 26.99 6.09 0.36
N MET A 379 27.44 5.61 1.52
CA MET A 379 27.09 4.29 2.03
C MET A 379 25.82 4.39 2.88
N VAL A 380 24.82 3.56 2.59
CA VAL A 380 23.63 3.44 3.45
C VAL A 380 24.03 2.79 4.76
N ILE A 381 23.65 3.42 5.87
CA ILE A 381 23.90 2.91 7.22
C ILE A 381 23.04 1.67 7.42
N ALA A 382 23.63 0.60 7.95
CA ALA A 382 22.88 -0.62 8.23
C ALA A 382 21.74 -0.36 9.23
N PRO A 383 20.57 -1.00 9.07
CA PRO A 383 19.53 -0.96 10.09
C PRO A 383 20.05 -1.53 11.41
N CYS A 384 19.44 -1.12 12.52
CA CYS A 384 19.74 -1.63 13.85
C CYS A 384 19.01 -2.95 14.13
N SER A 385 18.01 -3.27 13.31
CA SER A 385 17.24 -4.51 13.34
C SER A 385 17.84 -5.62 12.46
N ARG A 386 17.35 -6.85 12.63
CA ARG A 386 17.82 -8.03 11.87
C ARG A 386 17.50 -7.86 10.39
N MET A 387 18.50 -8.08 9.53
CA MET A 387 18.30 -8.18 8.08
C MET A 387 17.91 -9.62 7.73
N GLY A 388 16.79 -9.81 7.02
CA GLY A 388 16.24 -11.12 6.66
C GLY A 388 14.99 -11.49 7.47
N PRO A 389 14.45 -12.70 7.28
CA PRO A 389 13.19 -13.11 7.89
C PRO A 389 13.30 -13.40 9.39
N VAL A 390 12.15 -13.30 10.07
CA VAL A 390 11.93 -13.98 11.36
C VAL A 390 11.67 -15.47 11.16
N THR A 391 11.88 -16.27 12.20
CA THR A 391 11.44 -17.67 12.23
C THR A 391 9.91 -17.76 12.35
N ASP A 392 9.34 -18.93 12.05
CA ASP A 392 7.89 -19.14 12.20
C ASP A 392 7.43 -19.00 13.66
N ASP A 393 8.26 -19.43 14.63
CA ASP A 393 7.97 -19.25 16.06
C ASP A 393 7.97 -17.75 16.45
N GLU A 394 8.97 -16.99 15.98
CA GLU A 394 9.03 -15.54 16.20
C GLU A 394 7.80 -14.85 15.57
N ARG A 395 7.40 -15.25 14.36
CA ARG A 395 6.20 -14.74 13.68
C ARG A 395 4.92 -15.05 14.44
N ASN A 396 4.74 -16.29 14.87
CA ASN A 396 3.58 -16.68 15.69
C ASN A 396 3.55 -15.90 17.00
N GLY A 397 4.71 -15.62 17.58
CA GLY A 397 4.85 -14.72 18.72
C GLY A 397 4.32 -13.31 18.41
N LEU A 398 4.69 -12.72 17.27
CA LEU A 398 4.20 -11.40 16.86
C LEU A 398 2.68 -11.35 16.68
N ILE A 399 2.09 -12.39 16.07
CA ILE A 399 0.65 -12.46 15.81
C ILE A 399 -0.12 -12.62 17.13
N ASN A 400 0.25 -13.60 17.95
CA ASN A 400 -0.50 -13.95 19.17
C ASN A 400 -0.42 -12.88 20.26
N HIS A 401 0.63 -12.06 20.27
CA HIS A 401 0.79 -10.95 21.23
C HIS A 401 0.44 -9.59 20.63
N SER A 402 -0.04 -9.56 19.39
CA SER A 402 -0.50 -8.33 18.75
C SER A 402 -1.71 -7.76 19.46
N ALA A 403 -1.74 -6.44 19.60
CA ALA A 403 -2.89 -5.74 20.14
C ALA A 403 -4.10 -5.70 19.17
N LEU A 404 -4.01 -6.35 18.02
CA LEU A 404 -5.12 -6.56 17.08
C LEU A 404 -5.62 -8.02 17.07
N TYR A 405 -4.98 -8.91 17.82
CA TYR A 405 -5.41 -10.29 17.91
C TYR A 405 -6.84 -10.37 18.46
N GLY A 406 -7.68 -11.15 17.78
CA GLY A 406 -9.13 -11.29 18.00
C GLY A 406 -9.98 -10.28 17.21
N LYS A 407 -9.40 -9.24 16.58
CA LYS A 407 -10.19 -8.26 15.80
C LYS A 407 -10.47 -8.78 14.38
N TYR A 408 -9.52 -9.47 13.75
CA TYR A 408 -9.59 -9.83 12.33
C TYR A 408 -9.61 -11.33 12.07
N GLU A 409 -9.41 -12.15 13.10
CA GLU A 409 -9.25 -13.60 12.99
C GLU A 409 -10.57 -14.27 12.59
N ASP A 410 -11.67 -13.83 13.20
CA ASP A 410 -12.99 -14.39 12.97
C ASP A 410 -13.72 -13.64 11.83
N ASP A 411 -14.25 -14.40 10.87
CA ASP A 411 -15.15 -13.85 9.84
C ASP A 411 -16.47 -13.41 10.48
N VAL A 412 -17.00 -12.28 10.03
CA VAL A 412 -18.33 -11.78 10.42
C VAL A 412 -19.27 -11.91 9.23
N ASP A 413 -20.33 -12.70 9.38
CA ASP A 413 -21.35 -12.94 8.35
C ASP A 413 -22.64 -12.21 8.74
N ARG A 414 -22.89 -11.05 8.11
CA ARG A 414 -24.12 -10.24 8.31
C ARG A 414 -25.05 -10.42 7.13
N GLU A 415 -26.33 -10.12 7.33
CA GLU A 415 -27.32 -10.15 6.24
C GLU A 415 -26.92 -9.23 5.09
N SER A 416 -26.67 -9.82 3.91
CA SER A 416 -26.22 -9.12 2.71
C SER A 416 -27.08 -9.50 1.48
N ALA A 417 -26.61 -9.15 0.27
CA ALA A 417 -27.36 -9.37 -0.95
C ALA A 417 -27.76 -10.84 -1.13
N TYR A 418 -26.90 -11.79 -0.77
CA TYR A 418 -27.18 -13.21 -0.85
C TYR A 418 -28.40 -13.61 -0.02
N GLU A 419 -28.42 -13.31 1.28
CA GLU A 419 -29.52 -13.65 2.19
C GLU A 419 -30.82 -12.95 1.77
N MET A 420 -30.74 -11.67 1.41
CA MET A 420 -31.91 -10.88 1.01
C MET A 420 -32.55 -11.44 -0.27
N LEU A 421 -31.75 -11.81 -1.28
CA LEU A 421 -32.24 -12.39 -2.53
C LEU A 421 -32.79 -13.80 -2.32
N GLN A 422 -32.18 -14.62 -1.45
CA GLN A 422 -32.74 -15.91 -1.08
C GLN A 422 -34.11 -15.80 -0.40
N LYS A 423 -34.28 -14.84 0.51
CA LYS A 423 -35.57 -14.57 1.16
C LYS A 423 -36.66 -14.14 0.17
N ARG A 424 -36.28 -13.37 -0.87
CA ARG A 424 -37.20 -12.99 -1.95
C ARG A 424 -37.62 -14.19 -2.81
N HIS A 425 -36.69 -15.08 -3.15
CA HIS A 425 -37.00 -16.31 -3.90
C HIS A 425 -37.82 -17.34 -3.10
N SER A 426 -37.63 -17.41 -1.78
CA SER A 426 -38.38 -18.31 -0.89
C SER A 426 -39.73 -17.75 -0.40
N GLY A 427 -40.14 -16.56 -0.87
CA GLY A 427 -41.45 -15.98 -0.59
C GLY A 427 -41.65 -15.42 0.83
N HIS A 428 -40.58 -15.28 1.63
CA HIS A 428 -40.63 -14.85 3.03
C HIS A 428 -40.13 -13.40 3.22
N TYR A 429 -40.68 -12.43 2.49
CA TYR A 429 -40.37 -11.01 2.73
C TYR A 429 -41.40 -10.38 3.68
N ARG A 430 -41.06 -10.26 4.96
CA ARG A 430 -41.68 -9.29 5.88
C ARG A 430 -40.80 -8.03 5.83
N LYS A 431 -41.36 -6.91 5.37
CA LYS A 431 -40.71 -5.59 5.44
C LYS A 431 -40.31 -5.31 6.90
N THR A 432 -39.03 -5.37 7.22
CA THR A 432 -38.48 -4.76 8.43
C THR A 432 -38.11 -3.33 8.07
N GLU A 433 -38.84 -2.36 8.61
CA GLU A 433 -38.45 -0.95 8.57
C GLU A 433 -37.20 -0.77 9.45
N TYR A 434 -36.13 -0.24 8.85
CA TYR A 434 -34.97 0.22 9.61
C TYR A 434 -35.36 1.51 10.38
N PRO A 435 -34.94 1.67 11.65
CA PRO A 435 -35.16 2.92 12.39
C PRO A 435 -34.37 4.05 11.73
N SER A 436 -35.02 5.17 11.45
CA SER A 436 -34.37 6.38 10.96
C SER A 436 -33.38 6.93 12.00
N ASP A 437 -32.18 7.25 11.54
CA ASP A 437 -31.15 7.98 12.29
C ASP A 437 -31.73 9.26 12.90
N LYS A 438 -31.70 9.34 14.23
CA LYS A 438 -31.93 10.59 14.95
C LYS A 438 -30.73 11.50 14.73
N ARG A 439 -30.86 12.43 13.79
CA ARG A 439 -30.02 13.62 13.72
C ARG A 439 -30.15 14.40 15.04
N TYR A 440 -28.99 14.77 15.57
CA TYR A 440 -28.83 15.78 16.61
C TYR A 440 -29.52 17.07 16.19
N ASP A 441 -30.55 17.47 16.94
CA ASP A 441 -31.12 18.82 16.88
C ASP A 441 -30.53 19.61 18.05
N THR A 442 -29.52 20.42 17.76
CA THR A 442 -28.98 21.40 18.70
C THR A 442 -30.01 22.51 18.86
N ALA A 443 -30.61 22.59 20.05
CA ALA A 443 -31.46 23.69 20.48
C ALA A 443 -30.70 25.02 20.40
N VAL A 444 -31.20 25.94 19.56
CA VAL A 444 -30.85 27.36 19.62
C VAL A 444 -31.88 28.03 20.54
N ASP A 445 -31.41 28.41 21.72
CA ASP A 445 -32.13 29.22 22.69
C ASP A 445 -32.39 30.62 22.10
N GLY A 446 -33.66 30.92 21.86
CA GLY A 446 -34.14 32.19 21.31
C GLY A 446 -35.16 32.80 22.26
N SER A 447 -34.68 33.30 23.40
CA SER A 447 -35.46 34.16 24.29
C SER A 447 -35.75 35.52 23.62
N VAL A 448 -37.03 35.82 23.46
CA VAL A 448 -37.53 37.18 23.16
C VAL A 448 -38.48 37.58 24.30
N PRO A 449 -38.31 38.76 24.91
CA PRO A 449 -39.13 39.18 26.05
C PRO A 449 -40.43 39.88 25.61
N GLY A 450 -41.53 39.62 26.32
CA GLY A 450 -42.76 40.39 26.17
C GLY A 450 -43.90 39.84 27.04
N GLY A 451 -44.20 40.53 28.14
CA GLY A 451 -45.33 40.27 29.03
C GLY A 451 -45.01 40.52 30.49
#